data_AF-A0A957F5Z4-F1
#
_entry.id   AF-A0A957F5Z4-F1
#
_cell.length_a   1.000
_cell.length_b   1.000
_cell.length_c   1.000
_cell.angle_alpha   90.00
_cell.angle_beta   90.00
_cell.angle_gamma   90.00
#
_symmetry.space_group_name_H-M   'P 1'
#
loop_
_entity.id
_entity.type
_entity.pdbx_description
1 polymer ?
#
loop_
_entity_poly.entity_id
_entity_poly.type
_entity_poly.pdbx_seq_one_letter_code
_entity_poly.pdbx_strand_id
1 'polypeptide(L)' 'GGHVTVEAHLLDFDGDLYGQELRLEFIARVRPERRFGSLAELTAQIQHDVADIRQRFSTHAS' A
#
# COMPACT_ATOMS: atom_id res chain seq x y z
N GLY A 1 14.32 14.72 13.15
CA GLY A 1 13.45 13.57 12.84
C GLY A 1 12.03 13.96 13.20
N GLY A 2 11.12 13.95 12.23
CA GLY A 2 9.76 14.46 12.45
C GLY A 2 8.94 14.72 11.19
N HIS A 3 9.42 14.27 10.02
CA HIS A 3 8.63 14.39 8.79
C HIS A 3 7.80 13.12 8.62
N VAL A 4 6.49 13.30 8.53
CA VAL A 4 5.56 12.24 8.10
C VAL A 4 5.80 12.03 6.62
N THR A 5 6.20 10.81 6.26
CA THR A 5 6.27 10.39 4.86
C THR A 5 4.97 9.69 4.46
N VAL A 6 4.60 9.86 3.19
CA VAL A 6 3.53 9.06 2.57
C VAL A 6 4.19 8.29 1.44
N GLU A 7 4.18 6.98 1.57
CA GLU A 7 4.67 6.04 0.55
C GLU A 7 3.49 5.20 0.08
N ALA A 8 3.31 5.10 -1.24
CA ALA A 8 2.22 4.34 -1.85
C ALA A 8 2.81 3.21 -2.70
N HIS A 9 2.39 1.98 -2.41
CA HIS A 9 2.63 0.83 -3.27
C HIS A 9 1.45 0.68 -4.24
N LEU A 10 1.66 1.07 -5.49
CA LEU A 10 0.63 1.00 -6.54
C LEU A 10 0.51 -0.45 -7.05
N LEU A 11 -0.67 -1.03 -6.93
CA LEU A 11 -0.92 -2.40 -7.38
C LEU A 11 -1.06 -2.45 -8.90
N ASP A 12 -0.50 -3.49 -9.51
CA ASP A 12 -0.58 -3.76 -10.96
C ASP A 12 -0.02 -2.65 -11.87
N PHE A 13 0.79 -1.74 -11.31
CA PHE A 13 1.48 -0.68 -12.03
C PHE A 13 2.98 -0.97 -12.09
N ASP A 14 3.57 -0.83 -13.27
CA ASP A 14 5.01 -0.88 -13.50
C ASP A 14 5.42 0.34 -14.33
N GLY A 15 6.28 1.20 -13.77
CA GLY A 15 6.66 2.46 -14.37
C GLY A 15 7.20 3.47 -13.36
N ASP A 16 7.64 4.62 -13.88
CA ASP A 16 8.21 5.72 -13.11
C ASP A 16 7.23 6.90 -13.03
N LEU A 17 7.11 7.48 -11.83
CA LEU A 17 6.27 8.63 -11.53
C LEU A 17 7.06 9.82 -10.99
N TYR A 18 8.40 9.81 -11.05
CA TYR A 18 9.21 10.96 -10.64
C TYR A 18 8.84 12.22 -11.42
N GLY A 19 8.63 13.32 -10.69
CA GLY A 19 8.25 14.62 -11.25
C GLY A 19 6.78 14.73 -11.65
N GLN A 20 5.97 13.68 -11.50
CA GLN A 20 4.53 13.71 -11.75
C GLN A 20 3.77 14.22 -10.52
N GLU A 21 2.70 14.99 -10.75
CA GLU A 21 1.74 15.34 -9.70
C GLU A 21 0.75 14.19 -9.49
N LEU A 22 0.61 13.75 -8.24
CA LEU A 22 -0.28 12.65 -7.86
C LEU A 22 -1.31 13.11 -6.83
N ARG A 23 -2.53 12.58 -6.92
CA ARG A 23 -3.57 12.71 -5.91
C ARG A 23 -3.79 11.37 -5.22
N LEU A 24 -3.84 11.39 -3.89
CA LEU A 24 -4.11 10.22 -3.06
C LEU A 24 -5.39 10.43 -2.24
N GLU A 25 -6.21 9.40 -2.16
CA GLU A 25 -7.42 9.36 -1.35
C GLU A 25 -7.40 8.14 -0.43
N PHE A 26 -7.62 8.34 0.87
CA PHE A 26 -7.66 7.25 1.84
C PHE A 26 -9.06 6.67 1.92
N ILE A 27 -9.24 5.46 1.39
CA ILE A 27 -10.56 4.80 1.30
C ILE A 27 -10.86 3.95 2.55
N ALA A 28 -9.87 3.18 3.01
CA ALA A 28 -10.02 2.34 4.18
C ALA A 28 -8.68 2.14 4.90
N ARG A 29 -8.74 2.00 6.23
CA ARG A 29 -7.58 1.63 7.03
C ARG A 29 -7.43 0.11 7.07
N VAL A 30 -6.31 -0.39 6.57
CA VAL A 30 -6.00 -1.83 6.56
C VAL A 30 -5.47 -2.29 7.92
N ARG A 31 -4.50 -1.57 8.49
CA ARG A 31 -3.88 -1.88 9.80
C ARG A 31 -3.27 -0.65 10.47
N PRO A 32 -2.93 -0.71 11.78
CA PRO A 32 -1.99 0.24 12.39
C PRO A 32 -0.55 0.08 11.88
N GLU A 33 0.26 1.12 12.08
CA GLU A 33 1.71 1.04 11.91
C GLU A 33 2.30 -0.02 12.84
N ARG A 34 3.32 -0.72 12.37
CA ARG A 34 3.99 -1.82 13.08
C ARG A 34 5.45 -1.85 12.68
N ARG A 35 6.33 -2.09 13.66
CA ARG A 35 7.74 -2.42 13.42
C ARG A 35 7.88 -3.91 13.12
N PHE A 36 8.76 -4.24 12.19
CA PHE A 36 9.10 -5.63 11.82
C PHE A 36 10.52 -5.95 12.27
N GLY A 37 10.76 -7.21 12.65
CA GLY A 37 12.08 -7.68 13.06
C GLY A 37 12.99 -8.01 11.90
N SER A 38 12.45 -8.18 10.68
CA SER A 38 13.22 -8.48 9.48
C SER A 38 12.55 -7.98 8.20
N LEU A 39 13.32 -7.90 7.11
CA LEU A 39 12.81 -7.61 5.78
C LEU A 39 11.81 -8.68 5.33
N ALA A 40 12.07 -9.96 5.63
CA ALA A 40 11.17 -11.05 5.26
C ALA A 40 9.79 -10.90 5.90
N GLU A 41 9.73 -10.49 7.18
CA GLU A 41 8.47 -10.21 7.87
C GLU A 41 7.71 -9.03 7.26
N LEU A 42 8.42 -7.94 6.92
CA LEU A 42 7.83 -6.79 6.25
C LEU A 42 7.24 -7.19 4.89
N THR A 43 8.00 -7.91 4.07
CA THR A 43 7.56 -8.37 2.75
C THR A 43 6.34 -9.28 2.85
N ALA A 44 6.34 -10.24 3.78
CA ALA A 44 5.20 -11.12 4.00
C ALA A 44 3.95 -10.34 4.44
N GLN A 45 4.10 -9.33 5.30
CA GLN A 45 2.98 -8.47 5.68
C GLN A 45 2.45 -7.66 4.50
N ILE A 46 3.33 -7.08 3.67
CA ILE A 46 2.90 -6.34 2.47
C ILE A 46 2.08 -7.26 1.55
N GLN A 47 2.54 -8.48 1.29
CA GLN A 47 1.81 -9.45 0.47
C GLN A 47 0.43 -9.79 1.05
N HIS A 48 0.33 -9.94 2.37
CA HIS A 48 -0.94 -10.15 3.04
C HIS A 48 -1.86 -8.93 2.91
N ASP A 49 -1.34 -7.73 3.14
CA ASP A 49 -2.09 -6.47 3.01
C ASP A 49 -2.63 -6.31 1.57
N VAL A 50 -1.84 -6.67 0.54
CA VAL A 50 -2.28 -6.66 -0.86
C VAL A 50 -3.40 -7.66 -1.13
N ALA A 51 -3.26 -8.90 -0.65
CA ALA A 51 -4.29 -9.93 -0.82
C ALA A 51 -5.62 -9.52 -0.16
N ASP A 52 -5.54 -8.96 1.06
CA ASP A 52 -6.68 -8.43 1.80
C ASP A 52 -7.40 -7.31 1.03
N ILE A 53 -6.65 -6.33 0.51
CA ILE A 53 -7.20 -5.22 -0.27
C ILE A 53 -7.88 -5.75 -1.53
N ARG A 54 -7.24 -6.68 -2.26
CA ARG A 54 -7.82 -7.31 -3.45
C ARG A 54 -9.12 -8.03 -3.13
N GLN A 55 -9.21 -8.73 -2.00
CA GLN A 55 -10.45 -9.39 -1.59
C GLN A 55 -11.54 -8.38 -1.19
N ARG A 56 -11.19 -7.31 -0.47
CA ARG A 56 -12.15 -6.29 -0.01
C ARG A 56 -12.71 -5.44 -1.14
N PHE A 57 -11.89 -5.16 -2.15
CA PHE A 57 -12.22 -4.28 -3.26
C PHE A 57 -12.30 -5.01 -4.61
N SER A 58 -12.35 -6.35 -4.61
CA SER A 58 -12.68 -7.13 -5.81
C SER A 58 -14.05 -6.69 -6.29
N THR A 59 -14.09 -5.95 -7.38
CA THR A 59 -15.29 -5.30 -7.88
C THR A 59 -16.33 -6.35 -8.29
N HIS A 60 -17.58 -6.16 -7.83
CA HIS A 60 -18.75 -6.49 -8.62
C HIS A 60 -18.64 -5.69 -9.92
N ALA A 61 -18.12 -6.31 -10.98
CA ALA A 61 -18.28 -5.78 -12.33
C ALA A 61 -19.78 -5.71 -12.60
N SER A 62 -20.32 -4.50 -12.73
CA SER A 62 -21.58 -4.26 -13.45
C SER A 62 -21.27 -4.13 -14.94
#